data_AF-A0A8J6T920-F1
#
_entry.id   AF-A0A8J6T920-F1
#
_cell.length_a   1.000
_cell.length_b   1.000
_cell.length_c   1.000
_cell.angle_alpha   90.00
_cell.angle_beta   90.00
_cell.angle_gamma   90.00
#
_symmetry.space_group_name_H-M   'P 1'
#
loop_
_entity.id
_entity.type
_entity.pdbx_description
1 polymer ?
#
loop_
_entity_poly.entity_id
_entity_poly.type
_entity_poly.pdbx_seq_one_letter_code
_entity_poly.pdbx_strand_id
1 'polypeptide(L)'
;MNRKLLGPVGRVECIVMRLALLLSFGIFSASSVFAGPTEELRPTMDAVVAVLVDPDLRGEERRSQRRTVLMELAASRFDFEEMSKRVLGKVWRQISDEEKDHFVGIFTQLLENAYLGKIENYSGEEIRFVDERVKENRAVVSTLFEHQGQDIPIHYVMLLKEGRWLVYDINIEGVSFVNNYRQQFTSILRREKFAGLVSQIEKKNRLNAVGGEVQ
;
A
#
# COMPACT_ATOMS: atom_id res chain seq x y z
N MET A 1 76.70 -54.86 -11.19
CA MET A 1 76.59 -56.16 -10.51
C MET A 1 75.20 -56.71 -10.77
N ASN A 2 75.11 -57.72 -11.65
CA ASN A 2 73.86 -58.32 -12.11
C ASN A 2 73.27 -59.27 -11.06
N ARG A 3 71.96 -59.17 -10.79
CA ARG A 3 71.12 -60.36 -10.58
C ARG A 3 69.83 -60.20 -11.39
N LYS A 4 69.64 -61.14 -12.32
CA LYS A 4 68.41 -61.36 -13.08
C LYS A 4 67.45 -62.26 -12.28
N LEU A 5 66.21 -62.26 -12.75
CA LEU A 5 65.19 -63.33 -12.79
C LEU A 5 64.04 -63.23 -11.77
N LEU A 6 62.85 -62.87 -12.28
CA LEU A 6 61.66 -63.74 -12.43
C LEU A 6 60.49 -62.89 -12.99
N GLY A 7 59.84 -63.33 -14.08
CA GLY A 7 58.72 -62.64 -14.76
C GLY A 7 57.33 -62.98 -14.18
N PRO A 8 56.24 -63.06 -14.98
CA PRO A 8 55.80 -62.19 -16.07
C PRO A 8 54.27 -61.89 -16.01
N VAL A 9 53.79 -61.08 -16.97
CA VAL A 9 52.41 -60.99 -17.50
C VAL A 9 51.27 -60.43 -16.61
N GLY A 10 50.82 -59.24 -17.00
CA GLY A 10 49.40 -59.02 -17.33
C GLY A 10 48.47 -58.53 -16.22
N ARG A 11 48.01 -57.29 -16.35
CA ARG A 11 46.60 -56.99 -16.70
C ARG A 11 46.38 -55.49 -16.79
N VAL A 12 45.89 -55.11 -17.96
CA VAL A 12 45.17 -53.88 -18.23
C VAL A 12 43.87 -53.93 -17.42
N GLU A 13 43.38 -52.75 -17.03
CA GLU A 13 42.09 -52.45 -16.40
C GLU A 13 41.98 -52.59 -14.87
N CYS A 14 42.06 -51.45 -14.18
CA CYS A 14 41.14 -51.12 -13.10
C CYS A 14 41.13 -49.62 -12.80
N ILE A 15 39.99 -48.97 -13.10
CA ILE A 15 39.35 -47.97 -12.22
C ILE A 15 40.13 -46.64 -12.12
N VAL A 16 39.97 -45.67 -13.02
CA VAL A 16 38.80 -44.77 -13.14
C VAL A 16 38.16 -44.43 -11.79
N MET A 17 38.87 -43.76 -10.88
CA MET A 17 38.23 -42.91 -9.87
C MET A 17 39.28 -42.15 -9.05
N ARG A 18 38.94 -40.90 -8.68
CA ARG A 18 39.61 -39.99 -7.72
C ARG A 18 40.54 -38.94 -8.33
N LEU A 19 39.95 -37.86 -8.87
CA LEU A 19 40.02 -36.51 -8.27
C LEU A 19 39.28 -35.49 -9.17
N ALA A 20 37.97 -35.65 -9.31
CA ALA A 20 37.12 -34.55 -9.77
C ALA A 20 36.76 -33.73 -8.53
N LEU A 21 37.52 -32.66 -8.27
CA LEU A 21 37.21 -31.69 -7.23
C LEU A 21 35.92 -30.98 -7.63
N LEU A 22 34.81 -31.39 -7.01
CA LEU A 22 33.47 -30.86 -7.20
C LEU A 22 33.44 -29.37 -6.86
N LEU A 23 33.45 -28.52 -7.90
CA LEU A 23 33.02 -27.13 -7.81
C LEU A 23 31.48 -27.11 -7.77
N SER A 24 30.88 -27.66 -6.72
CA SER A 24 29.46 -27.48 -6.43
C SER A 24 29.27 -26.09 -5.83
N PHE A 25 29.41 -25.07 -6.67
CA PHE A 25 28.90 -23.74 -6.38
C PHE A 25 27.38 -23.86 -6.44
N GLY A 26 26.78 -24.11 -5.27
CA GLY A 26 25.34 -24.11 -5.12
C GLY A 26 24.83 -22.77 -5.62
N ILE A 27 24.11 -22.80 -6.74
CA ILE A 27 23.28 -21.68 -7.16
C ILE A 27 22.21 -21.57 -6.08
N PHE A 28 22.51 -20.80 -5.02
CA PHE A 28 21.51 -20.35 -4.08
C PHE A 28 20.65 -19.37 -4.87
N SER A 29 19.66 -19.90 -5.57
CA SER A 29 18.59 -19.08 -6.11
C SER A 29 17.96 -18.39 -4.91
N ALA A 30 18.32 -17.13 -4.69
CA ALA A 30 17.56 -16.25 -3.84
C ALA A 30 16.20 -16.15 -4.50
N SER A 31 15.26 -17.01 -4.08
CA SER A 31 13.85 -16.72 -4.29
C SER A 31 13.63 -15.39 -3.59
N SER A 32 13.53 -14.32 -4.36
CA SER A 32 12.96 -13.07 -3.88
C SER A 32 11.56 -13.43 -3.42
N VAL A 33 11.40 -13.68 -2.12
CA VAL A 33 10.08 -13.74 -1.51
C VAL A 33 9.55 -12.34 -1.70
N PHE A 34 8.69 -12.17 -2.71
CA PHE A 34 7.92 -10.94 -2.84
C PHE A 34 7.15 -10.80 -1.54
N ALA A 35 7.39 -9.70 -0.83
CA ALA A 35 6.74 -9.45 0.45
C ALA A 35 5.22 -9.51 0.25
N GLY A 36 4.53 -10.15 1.18
CA GLY A 36 3.07 -10.23 1.14
C GLY A 36 2.43 -8.84 1.26
N PRO A 37 1.17 -8.64 0.82
CA PRO A 37 0.46 -7.37 0.96
C PRO A 37 0.53 -6.79 2.38
N THR A 38 0.41 -7.63 3.42
CA THR A 38 0.50 -7.29 4.84
C THR A 38 1.91 -6.87 5.23
N GLU A 39 2.92 -7.61 4.78
CA GLU A 39 4.33 -7.29 5.05
C GLU A 39 4.72 -5.95 4.42
N GLU A 40 4.14 -5.61 3.28
CA GLU A 40 4.38 -4.31 2.66
C GLU A 40 3.49 -3.18 3.22
N LEU A 41 2.29 -3.47 3.74
CA LEU A 41 1.38 -2.46 4.33
C LEU A 41 1.76 -2.07 5.75
N ARG A 42 2.17 -3.04 6.57
CA ARG A 42 2.45 -2.88 7.99
C ARG A 42 3.47 -1.76 8.28
N PRO A 43 4.62 -1.65 7.60
CA PRO A 43 5.59 -0.60 7.88
C PRO A 43 5.02 0.81 7.73
N THR A 44 4.13 1.04 6.76
CA THR A 44 3.46 2.33 6.61
C THR A 44 2.50 2.60 7.77
N MET A 45 1.76 1.58 8.24
CA MET A 45 0.86 1.71 9.39
C MET A 45 1.64 2.00 10.68
N ASP A 46 2.74 1.29 10.90
CA ASP A 46 3.60 1.49 12.06
C ASP A 46 4.22 2.90 12.06
N ALA A 47 4.64 3.40 10.89
CA ALA A 47 5.15 4.76 10.73
C ALA A 47 4.07 5.82 10.99
N VAL A 48 2.83 5.59 10.53
CA VAL A 48 1.69 6.47 10.83
C VAL A 48 1.44 6.53 12.33
N VAL A 49 1.40 5.37 13.00
CA VAL A 49 1.24 5.31 14.47
C VAL A 49 2.37 6.07 15.17
N ALA A 50 3.62 5.86 14.75
CA ALA A 50 4.78 6.56 15.31
C ALA A 50 4.62 8.08 15.22
N VAL A 51 4.19 8.61 14.06
CA VAL A 51 3.94 10.05 13.86
C VAL A 51 2.82 10.58 14.77
N LEU A 52 1.75 9.80 14.98
CA LEU A 52 0.61 10.22 15.81
C LEU A 52 0.94 10.24 17.30
N VAL A 53 1.85 9.38 17.75
CA VAL A 53 2.25 9.31 19.16
C VAL A 53 3.52 10.10 19.49
N ASP A 54 4.22 10.62 18.47
CA ASP A 54 5.44 11.41 18.63
C ASP A 54 5.17 12.72 19.38
N PRO A 55 5.74 12.91 20.60
CA PRO A 55 5.53 14.14 21.37
C PRO A 55 6.01 15.40 20.66
N ASP A 56 7.02 15.32 19.77
CA ASP A 56 7.57 16.47 19.05
C ASP A 56 6.67 16.91 17.87
N LEU A 57 5.73 16.06 17.48
CA LEU A 57 4.73 16.33 16.45
C LEU A 57 3.33 16.57 17.04
N ARG A 58 3.17 16.62 18.37
CA ARG A 58 1.89 16.91 19.03
C ARG A 58 1.57 18.41 19.10
N GLY A 59 0.30 18.72 19.35
CA GLY A 59 -0.21 20.08 19.49
C GLY A 59 -0.61 20.73 18.16
N GLU A 60 -1.30 21.86 18.28
CA GLU A 60 -1.86 22.60 17.13
C GLU A 60 -0.75 23.27 16.29
N GLU A 61 0.31 23.77 16.93
CA GLU A 61 1.46 24.38 16.25
C GLU A 61 2.17 23.41 15.29
N ARG A 62 2.14 22.10 15.58
CA ARG A 62 2.74 21.03 14.78
C ARG A 62 1.78 20.38 13.80
N ARG A 63 0.50 20.76 13.82
CA ARG A 63 -0.54 20.13 13.02
C ARG A 63 -0.19 20.10 11.54
N SER A 64 0.22 21.23 10.98
CA SER A 64 0.59 21.32 9.56
C SER A 64 1.72 20.35 9.22
N GLN A 65 2.82 20.37 9.99
CA GLN A 65 3.95 19.46 9.83
C GLN A 65 3.55 17.99 9.95
N ARG A 66 2.78 17.64 10.99
CA ARG A 66 2.28 16.28 11.24
C ARG A 66 1.45 15.79 10.05
N ARG A 67 0.54 16.60 9.54
CA ARG A 67 -0.30 16.26 8.38
C ARG A 67 0.52 16.08 7.11
N THR A 68 1.55 16.90 6.87
CA THR A 68 2.47 16.70 5.75
C THR A 68 3.13 15.34 5.80
N VAL A 69 3.70 14.95 6.95
CA VAL A 69 4.36 13.64 7.10
C VAL A 69 3.36 12.49 6.93
N LEU A 70 2.15 12.60 7.50
CA LEU A 70 1.10 11.60 7.32
C LEU A 70 0.71 11.43 5.84
N MET A 71 0.63 12.53 5.09
CA MET A 71 0.31 12.48 3.65
C MET A 71 1.45 11.89 2.81
N GLU A 72 2.71 12.13 3.17
CA GLU A 72 3.86 11.47 2.54
C GLU A 72 3.83 9.95 2.76
N LEU A 73 3.54 9.52 4.00
CA LEU A 73 3.38 8.10 4.33
C LEU A 73 2.21 7.48 3.57
N ALA A 74 1.07 8.16 3.50
CA ALA A 74 -0.08 7.71 2.73
C ALA A 74 0.28 7.58 1.24
N ALA A 75 0.90 8.59 0.64
CA ALA A 75 1.29 8.59 -0.77
C ALA A 75 2.27 7.45 -1.13
N SER A 76 3.03 6.94 -0.17
CA SER A 76 3.93 5.80 -0.39
C SER A 76 3.19 4.46 -0.60
N ARG A 77 1.93 4.36 -0.14
CA ARG A 77 1.20 3.09 -0.03
C ARG A 77 -0.20 3.11 -0.63
N PHE A 78 -0.74 4.30 -0.88
CA PHE A 78 -2.07 4.50 -1.44
C PHE A 78 -1.99 4.95 -2.89
N ASP A 79 -2.74 4.29 -3.77
CA ASP A 79 -2.88 4.67 -5.18
C ASP A 79 -4.11 5.59 -5.34
N PHE A 80 -3.90 6.89 -5.10
CA PHE A 80 -4.94 7.91 -5.23
C PHE A 80 -5.43 8.08 -6.68
N GLU A 81 -4.62 7.72 -7.67
CA GLU A 81 -5.02 7.71 -9.08
C GLU A 81 -6.03 6.58 -9.33
N GLU A 82 -5.73 5.36 -8.89
CA GLU A 82 -6.62 4.21 -9.03
C GLU A 82 -7.91 4.38 -8.21
N MET A 83 -7.84 5.01 -7.03
CA MET A 83 -9.02 5.49 -6.28
C MET A 83 -9.89 6.40 -7.13
N SER A 84 -9.29 7.47 -7.65
CA SER A 84 -9.97 8.50 -8.45
C SER A 84 -10.63 7.91 -9.69
N LYS A 85 -9.91 7.05 -10.41
CA LYS A 85 -10.41 6.30 -11.57
C LYS A 85 -11.63 5.45 -11.25
N ARG A 86 -11.62 4.74 -10.11
CA ARG A 86 -12.75 3.90 -9.69
C ARG A 86 -13.96 4.72 -9.25
N VAL A 87 -13.72 5.83 -8.59
CA VAL A 87 -14.76 6.77 -8.16
C VAL A 87 -15.45 7.42 -9.37
N LEU A 88 -14.70 7.85 -10.39
CA LEU A 88 -15.25 8.44 -11.63
C LEU A 88 -15.85 7.41 -12.59
N GLY A 89 -15.35 6.16 -12.56
CA GLY A 89 -15.85 5.08 -13.40
C GLY A 89 -15.72 5.39 -14.90
N LYS A 90 -16.86 5.43 -15.61
CA LYS A 90 -16.86 5.62 -17.08
C LYS A 90 -16.32 6.99 -17.49
N VAL A 91 -16.52 8.02 -16.66
CA VAL A 91 -16.11 9.40 -16.94
C VAL A 91 -14.59 9.54 -17.00
N TRP A 92 -13.83 8.71 -16.26
CA TRP A 92 -12.36 8.71 -16.30
C TRP A 92 -11.80 8.58 -17.73
N ARG A 93 -12.48 7.82 -18.60
CA ARG A 93 -12.03 7.60 -20.00
C ARG A 93 -12.48 8.70 -20.96
N GLN A 94 -13.22 9.69 -20.49
CA GLN A 94 -13.84 10.75 -21.29
C GLN A 94 -13.20 12.12 -21.06
N ILE A 95 -12.35 12.23 -20.05
CA ILE A 95 -11.67 13.47 -19.64
C ILE A 95 -10.20 13.42 -20.06
N SER A 96 -9.59 14.60 -20.21
CA SER A 96 -8.17 14.74 -20.57
C SER A 96 -7.25 14.26 -19.44
N ASP A 97 -5.97 14.10 -19.74
CA ASP A 97 -4.98 13.72 -18.71
C ASP A 97 -4.80 14.84 -17.68
N GLU A 98 -4.85 16.12 -18.12
CA GLU A 98 -4.83 17.26 -17.22
C GLU A 98 -6.06 17.29 -16.29
N GLU A 99 -7.23 16.92 -16.80
CA GLU A 99 -8.45 16.80 -15.99
C GLU A 99 -8.37 15.64 -14.99
N LYS A 100 -7.71 14.53 -15.35
CA LYS A 100 -7.46 13.40 -14.43
C LYS A 100 -6.54 13.83 -13.30
N ASP A 101 -5.41 14.44 -13.63
CA ASP A 101 -4.41 14.90 -12.65
C ASP A 101 -5.02 15.92 -11.68
N HIS A 102 -5.77 16.89 -12.24
CA HIS A 102 -6.49 17.86 -11.44
C HIS A 102 -7.51 17.20 -10.51
N PHE A 103 -8.30 16.25 -11.03
CA PHE A 103 -9.27 15.53 -10.23
C PHE A 103 -8.61 14.70 -9.11
N VAL A 104 -7.50 14.03 -9.39
CA VAL A 104 -6.72 13.28 -8.40
C VAL A 104 -6.29 14.21 -7.27
N GLY A 105 -5.78 15.40 -7.58
CA GLY A 105 -5.39 16.39 -6.57
C GLY A 105 -6.55 16.82 -5.68
N ILE A 106 -7.65 17.29 -6.26
CA ILE A 106 -8.78 17.81 -5.47
C ILE A 106 -9.52 16.69 -4.70
N PHE A 107 -9.56 15.47 -5.23
CA PHE A 107 -10.15 14.33 -4.54
C PHE A 107 -9.27 13.85 -3.38
N THR A 108 -7.94 13.84 -3.55
CA THR A 108 -6.99 13.54 -2.48
C THR A 108 -7.12 14.54 -1.34
N GLN A 109 -7.18 15.85 -1.66
CA GLN A 109 -7.41 16.90 -0.66
C GLN A 109 -8.76 16.74 0.04
N LEU A 110 -9.80 16.26 -0.66
CA LEU A 110 -11.11 16.00 -0.07
C LEU A 110 -11.05 14.86 0.96
N LEU A 111 -10.33 13.78 0.65
CA LEU A 111 -10.10 12.68 1.59
C LEU A 111 -9.29 13.15 2.79
N GLU A 112 -8.21 13.90 2.55
CA GLU A 112 -7.39 14.48 3.60
C GLU A 112 -8.24 15.26 4.61
N ASN A 113 -9.04 16.20 4.12
CA ASN A 113 -9.91 17.03 4.94
C ASN A 113 -10.97 16.22 5.71
N ALA A 114 -11.46 15.12 5.13
CA ALA A 114 -12.51 14.31 5.73
C ALA A 114 -11.98 13.35 6.82
N TYR A 115 -10.71 12.94 6.74
CA TYR A 115 -10.20 11.83 7.55
C TYR A 115 -8.96 12.15 8.39
N LEU A 116 -8.08 13.09 8.00
CA LEU A 116 -6.90 13.37 8.82
C LEU A 116 -7.27 13.81 10.24
N GLY A 117 -8.28 14.67 10.39
CA GLY A 117 -8.73 15.08 11.72
C GLY A 117 -9.22 13.93 12.60
N LYS A 118 -9.72 12.84 12.01
CA LYS A 118 -10.11 11.63 12.77
C LYS A 118 -8.89 10.81 13.17
N ILE A 119 -7.92 10.68 12.26
CA ILE A 119 -6.67 9.96 12.50
C ILE A 119 -5.84 10.67 13.57
N GLU A 120 -5.84 12.01 13.60
CA GLU A 120 -5.14 12.81 14.61
C GLU A 120 -5.69 12.64 16.04
N ASN A 121 -6.90 12.10 16.20
CA ASN A 121 -7.45 11.77 17.52
C ASN A 121 -7.00 10.40 18.03
N TYR A 122 -6.16 9.68 17.28
CA TYR A 122 -5.56 8.43 17.72
C TYR A 122 -4.76 8.65 19.02
N SER A 123 -5.02 7.79 19.99
CA SER A 123 -4.54 7.91 21.36
C SER A 123 -3.67 6.73 21.80
N GLY A 124 -3.27 5.87 20.86
CA GLY A 124 -2.44 4.70 21.10
C GLY A 124 -3.19 3.38 21.03
N GLU A 125 -4.38 3.36 20.42
CA GLU A 125 -5.18 2.15 20.33
C GLU A 125 -4.55 1.08 19.43
N GLU A 126 -4.70 -0.19 19.78
CA GLU A 126 -4.04 -1.27 19.05
C GLU A 126 -4.63 -1.47 17.63
N ILE A 127 -3.75 -1.62 16.63
CA ILE A 127 -4.10 -2.07 15.29
C ILE A 127 -3.63 -3.51 15.11
N ARG A 128 -4.56 -4.46 15.11
CA ARG A 128 -4.25 -5.89 14.93
C ARG A 128 -4.49 -6.32 13.49
N PHE A 129 -3.49 -6.87 12.83
CA PHE A 129 -3.65 -7.52 11.52
C PHE A 129 -4.19 -8.94 11.73
N VAL A 130 -5.35 -9.25 11.15
CA VAL A 130 -6.10 -10.48 11.48
C VAL A 130 -6.33 -11.41 10.30
N ASP A 131 -6.28 -10.93 9.07
CA ASP A 131 -6.48 -11.74 7.85
C ASP A 131 -5.80 -11.10 6.64
N GLU A 132 -5.37 -11.94 5.70
CA GLU A 132 -4.91 -11.52 4.37
C GLU A 132 -5.46 -12.49 3.33
N ARG A 133 -6.06 -11.94 2.26
CA ARG A 133 -6.55 -12.72 1.13
C ARG A 133 -5.99 -12.18 -0.16
N VAL A 134 -5.28 -13.02 -0.91
CA VAL A 134 -4.68 -12.69 -2.21
C VAL A 134 -5.36 -13.47 -3.33
N LYS A 135 -5.68 -12.77 -4.43
CA LYS A 135 -6.15 -13.37 -5.68
C LYS A 135 -5.53 -12.63 -6.85
N GLU A 136 -4.60 -13.29 -7.53
CA GLU A 136 -3.83 -12.72 -8.66
C GLU A 136 -3.18 -11.39 -8.27
N ASN A 137 -3.59 -10.28 -8.91
CA ASN A 137 -3.09 -8.94 -8.66
C ASN A 137 -3.94 -8.15 -7.65
N ARG A 138 -4.84 -8.80 -6.91
CA ARG A 138 -5.69 -8.16 -5.90
C ARG A 138 -5.47 -8.78 -4.53
N ALA A 139 -5.51 -7.97 -3.50
CA ALA A 139 -5.47 -8.43 -2.14
C ALA A 139 -6.43 -7.65 -1.23
N VAL A 140 -6.78 -8.26 -0.11
CA VAL A 140 -7.45 -7.62 1.01
C VAL A 140 -6.65 -7.93 2.26
N VAL A 141 -6.14 -6.89 2.92
CA VAL A 141 -5.55 -7.00 4.26
C VAL A 141 -6.59 -6.51 5.26
N SER A 142 -6.88 -7.30 6.28
CA SER A 142 -7.89 -6.98 7.30
C SER A 142 -7.22 -6.69 8.63
N THR A 143 -7.61 -5.58 9.25
CA THR A 143 -7.21 -5.20 10.60
C THR A 143 -8.43 -5.01 11.50
N LEU A 144 -8.20 -5.12 12.80
CA LEU A 144 -9.11 -4.66 13.85
C LEU A 144 -8.45 -3.47 14.53
N PHE A 145 -9.15 -2.34 14.54
CA PHE A 145 -8.77 -1.15 15.29
C PHE A 145 -9.61 -1.13 16.57
N GLU A 146 -8.96 -1.24 17.73
CA GLU A 146 -9.68 -1.09 18.99
C GLU A 146 -10.03 0.38 19.21
N HIS A 147 -11.28 0.69 19.55
CA HIS A 147 -11.67 2.03 19.97
C HIS A 147 -12.70 1.93 21.08
N GLN A 148 -12.38 2.47 22.25
CA GLN A 148 -13.27 2.47 23.43
C GLN A 148 -13.80 1.07 23.79
N GLY A 149 -12.96 0.04 23.66
CA GLY A 149 -13.31 -1.36 23.95
C GLY A 149 -14.15 -2.05 22.87
N GLN A 150 -14.27 -1.45 21.68
CA GLN A 150 -14.91 -2.07 20.51
C GLN A 150 -13.89 -2.27 19.39
N ASP A 151 -13.93 -3.44 18.76
CA ASP A 151 -13.11 -3.73 17.58
C ASP A 151 -13.82 -3.25 16.32
N ILE A 152 -13.21 -2.29 15.64
CA ILE A 152 -13.67 -1.74 14.37
C ILE A 152 -12.92 -2.45 13.24
N PRO A 153 -13.59 -3.26 12.40
CA PRO A 153 -12.95 -3.92 11.28
C PRO A 153 -12.64 -2.93 10.16
N ILE A 154 -11.38 -2.96 9.69
CA ILE A 154 -10.90 -2.19 8.55
C ILE A 154 -10.30 -3.14 7.52
N HIS A 155 -10.72 -3.02 6.27
CA HIS A 155 -10.17 -3.78 5.15
C HIS A 155 -9.50 -2.86 4.14
N TYR A 156 -8.22 -3.09 3.91
CA TYR A 156 -7.43 -2.40 2.89
C TYR A 156 -7.46 -3.22 1.61
N VAL A 157 -8.10 -2.69 0.57
CA VAL A 157 -8.21 -3.35 -0.72
C VAL A 157 -7.08 -2.88 -1.61
N MET A 158 -6.26 -3.83 -2.06
CA MET A 158 -4.97 -3.56 -2.69
C MET A 158 -4.90 -4.09 -4.11
N LEU A 159 -4.11 -3.43 -4.94
CA LEU A 159 -3.76 -3.83 -6.30
C LEU A 159 -2.23 -3.98 -6.39
N LEU A 160 -1.76 -5.08 -7.00
CA LEU A 160 -0.35 -5.25 -7.33
C LEU A 160 -0.04 -4.46 -8.61
N LYS A 161 0.75 -3.39 -8.48
CA LYS A 161 1.19 -2.51 -9.57
C LYS A 161 2.72 -2.44 -9.54
N GLU A 162 3.37 -2.84 -10.63
CA GLU A 162 4.84 -2.77 -10.76
C GLU A 162 5.59 -3.47 -9.61
N GLY A 163 5.06 -4.61 -9.14
CA GLY A 163 5.65 -5.34 -8.02
C GLY A 163 5.44 -4.67 -6.65
N ARG A 164 4.49 -3.75 -6.51
CA ARG A 164 4.12 -3.18 -5.21
C ARG A 164 2.63 -3.33 -5.00
N TRP A 165 2.23 -3.80 -3.83
CA TRP A 165 0.82 -3.76 -3.42
C TRP A 165 0.45 -2.31 -3.08
N LEU A 166 -0.61 -1.75 -3.64
CA LEU A 166 -1.04 -0.38 -3.32
C LEU A 166 -2.50 -0.39 -2.92
N VAL A 167 -2.81 0.29 -1.82
CA VAL A 167 -4.19 0.44 -1.33
C VAL A 167 -4.93 1.36 -2.28
N TYR A 168 -6.03 0.89 -2.86
CA TYR A 168 -6.92 1.72 -3.69
C TYR A 168 -8.33 1.84 -3.11
N ASP A 169 -8.64 1.16 -2.01
CA ASP A 169 -9.90 1.34 -1.29
C ASP A 169 -9.72 0.96 0.18
N ILE A 170 -10.46 1.64 1.05
CA ILE A 170 -10.61 1.28 2.46
C ILE A 170 -12.08 0.97 2.70
N ASN A 171 -12.34 -0.16 3.35
CA ASN A 171 -13.65 -0.51 3.85
C ASN A 171 -13.62 -0.48 5.38
N ILE A 172 -14.47 0.35 5.99
CA ILE A 172 -14.64 0.43 7.44
C ILE A 172 -16.06 0.00 7.75
N GLU A 173 -16.23 -1.03 8.59
CA GLU A 173 -17.55 -1.54 9.01
C GLU A 173 -18.50 -1.85 7.82
N GLY A 174 -17.95 -2.38 6.72
CA GLY A 174 -18.70 -2.71 5.51
C GLY A 174 -18.84 -1.55 4.52
N VAL A 175 -18.42 -0.34 4.87
CA VAL A 175 -18.53 0.86 4.01
C VAL A 175 -17.22 1.13 3.27
N SER A 176 -17.22 0.86 1.96
CA SER A 176 -16.12 1.18 1.04
C SER A 176 -16.08 2.68 0.71
N PHE A 177 -14.89 3.27 0.82
CA PHE A 177 -14.67 4.68 0.49
C PHE A 177 -14.95 4.93 -1.00
N VAL A 178 -14.36 4.12 -1.87
CA VAL A 178 -14.54 4.23 -3.33
C VAL A 178 -16.01 4.13 -3.70
N ASN A 179 -16.73 3.14 -3.17
CA ASN A 179 -18.15 2.96 -3.49
C ASN A 179 -19.02 4.09 -2.95
N ASN A 180 -18.74 4.57 -1.73
CA ASN A 180 -19.45 5.70 -1.13
C ASN A 180 -19.32 6.98 -1.98
N TYR A 181 -18.09 7.37 -2.32
CA TYR A 181 -17.85 8.56 -3.16
C TYR A 181 -18.38 8.37 -4.59
N ARG A 182 -18.24 7.18 -5.18
CA ARG A 182 -18.79 6.87 -6.51
C ARG A 182 -20.30 7.11 -6.56
N GLN A 183 -21.04 6.70 -5.55
CA GLN A 183 -22.50 6.91 -5.49
C GLN A 183 -22.84 8.40 -5.44
N GLN A 184 -22.15 9.16 -4.57
CA GLN A 184 -22.33 10.60 -4.46
C GLN A 184 -22.01 11.31 -5.79
N PHE A 185 -20.88 10.98 -6.40
CA PHE A 185 -20.40 11.63 -7.62
C PHE A 185 -21.23 11.25 -8.84
N THR A 186 -21.76 10.01 -8.91
CA THR A 186 -22.67 9.61 -9.98
C THR A 186 -23.92 10.50 -10.04
N SER A 187 -24.47 10.88 -8.88
CA SER A 187 -25.62 11.80 -8.80
C SER A 187 -25.28 13.18 -9.36
N ILE A 188 -24.09 13.71 -9.02
CA ILE A 188 -23.62 15.03 -9.46
C ILE A 188 -23.27 15.00 -10.96
N LEU A 189 -22.48 14.02 -11.41
CA LEU A 189 -22.08 13.84 -12.81
C LEU A 189 -23.29 13.75 -13.76
N ARG A 190 -24.40 13.16 -13.31
CA ARG A 190 -25.63 13.11 -14.10
C ARG A 190 -26.25 14.48 -14.33
N ARG A 191 -26.24 15.35 -13.31
CA ARG A 191 -26.90 16.67 -13.31
C ARG A 191 -26.02 17.78 -13.84
N GLU A 192 -24.76 17.80 -13.41
CA GLU A 192 -23.85 18.95 -13.57
C GLU A 192 -22.57 18.59 -14.33
N LYS A 193 -22.46 17.35 -14.82
CA LYS A 193 -21.31 16.84 -15.56
C LYS A 193 -20.01 16.94 -14.75
N PHE A 194 -18.88 16.73 -15.42
CA PHE A 194 -17.56 16.72 -14.77
C PHE A 194 -17.21 18.08 -14.16
N ALA A 195 -17.45 19.18 -14.88
CA ALA A 195 -17.19 20.53 -14.38
C ALA A 195 -17.95 20.85 -13.08
N GLY A 196 -19.21 20.43 -12.97
CA GLY A 196 -19.99 20.60 -11.74
C GLY A 196 -19.46 19.78 -10.59
N LEU A 197 -19.03 18.54 -10.84
CA LEU A 197 -18.39 17.71 -9.83
C LEU A 197 -17.10 18.37 -9.28
N VAL A 198 -16.23 18.83 -10.18
CA VAL A 198 -14.98 19.54 -9.82
C VAL A 198 -15.31 20.76 -8.95
N SER A 199 -16.24 21.61 -9.40
CA SER A 199 -16.64 22.81 -8.68
C SER A 199 -17.16 22.51 -7.27
N GLN A 200 -17.94 21.44 -7.10
CA GLN A 200 -18.44 21.05 -5.79
C GLN A 200 -17.33 20.53 -4.85
N ILE A 201 -16.38 19.75 -5.36
CA ILE A 201 -15.25 19.25 -4.57
C ILE A 201 -14.35 20.41 -4.14
N GLU A 202 -13.98 21.30 -5.05
CA GLU A 202 -13.17 22.49 -4.75
C GLU A 202 -13.84 23.39 -3.71
N LYS A 203 -15.15 23.64 -3.85
CA LYS A 203 -15.92 24.40 -2.88
C LYS A 203 -15.85 23.74 -1.50
N LYS A 204 -16.01 22.42 -1.43
CA LYS A 204 -15.95 21.67 -0.16
C LYS A 204 -14.55 21.73 0.46
N ASN A 205 -13.49 21.58 -0.34
CA ASN A 205 -12.12 21.70 0.14
C ASN A 205 -11.83 23.10 0.70
N ARG A 206 -12.31 24.16 0.04
CA ARG A 206 -12.15 25.53 0.52
C ARG A 206 -12.88 25.78 1.83
N LEU A 207 -14.11 25.27 1.98
CA LEU A 207 -14.88 25.41 3.22
C LEU A 207 -14.20 24.68 4.40
N ASN A 208 -13.62 23.51 4.15
CA ASN A 208 -12.89 22.76 5.18
C ASN A 208 -11.58 23.44 5.59
N ALA A 209 -10.90 24.13 4.67
CA ALA A 209 -9.71 24.92 4.99
C ALA A 209 -10.06 26.08 5.95
N VAL A 210 -11.18 26.78 5.72
CA VAL A 210 -11.61 27.90 6.57
C VAL A 210 -12.17 27.43 7.93
N GLY A 211 -12.83 26.27 7.97
CA GLY A 211 -13.37 25.70 9.22
C GLY A 211 -12.32 25.09 10.15
N GLY A 212 -11.13 24.77 9.63
CA GLY A 212 -10.02 24.19 10.41
C GLY A 212 -9.18 25.19 11.21
N GLU A 213 -9.34 26.50 10.98
CA GLU A 213 -8.58 27.55 11.69
C GLU A 213 -9.28 28.05 12.97
N VAL A 214 -10.47 27.54 13.31
CA VAL A 214 -11.31 28.08 14.41
C VAL A 214 -11.73 27.00 15.43
N GLN A 215 -10.93 25.95 15.65
CA GLN A 215 -11.18 24.99 16.74
C GLN A 215 -9.93 24.72 17.55
#